data_AF-A0AB40C214-F1
#
_entry.id   AF-A0AB40C214-F1
#
_cell.length_a   1.000
_cell.length_b   1.000
_cell.length_c   1.000
_cell.angle_alpha   90.00
_cell.angle_beta   90.00
_cell.angle_gamma   90.00
#
_symmetry.space_group_name_H-M   'P 1'
#
loop_
_entity.id
_entity.type
_entity.pdbx_description
1 polymer ?
#
loop_
_entity_poly.entity_id
_entity_poly.type
_entity_poly.pdbx_seq_one_letter_code
_entity_poly.pdbx_strand_id
1 'polypeptide(L)'
;MPEMTGYDLLKAVKENDCPRSIPVVIMSSENDPQRIKRCLAVGAEDFFLKPLKAQDAQKLKQYATLTGPTPKAGTKRKLLVDMITDTKDSARRPRLAGVAVG
;
A
#
# COMPACT_ATOMS: atom_id res chain seq x y z
N MET A 1 5.71 -2.00 19.09
CA MET A 1 6.29 -3.22 19.68
C MET A 1 7.78 -3.12 19.49
N PRO A 2 8.58 -3.15 20.56
CA PRO A 2 10.01 -2.86 20.48
C PRO A 2 10.82 -3.90 19.70
N GLU A 3 10.32 -5.13 19.54
CA GLU A 3 11.09 -6.21 18.89
C GLU A 3 10.46 -6.75 17.58
N MET A 4 9.24 -6.34 17.23
CA MET A 4 8.60 -6.77 15.99
C MET A 4 7.89 -5.64 15.27
N THR A 5 8.02 -5.62 13.94
CA THR A 5 7.26 -4.70 13.11
C THR A 5 5.88 -5.28 12.81
N GLY A 6 4.93 -4.41 12.45
CA GLY A 6 3.62 -4.88 11.98
C GLY A 6 3.70 -5.73 10.70
N TYR A 7 4.78 -5.60 9.93
CA TYR A 7 5.04 -6.44 8.77
C TYR A 7 5.47 -7.86 9.16
N ASP A 8 6.36 -7.99 10.15
CA ASP A 8 6.79 -9.30 10.64
C ASP A 8 5.62 -10.07 11.25
N LEU A 9 4.75 -9.38 11.97
CA LEU A 9 3.52 -9.96 12.49
C LEU A 9 2.59 -10.42 11.36
N LEU A 10 2.38 -9.59 10.33
CA LEU A 10 1.57 -9.96 9.16
C LEU A 10 2.11 -11.23 8.50
N LYS A 11 3.42 -11.30 8.31
CA LYS A 11 4.10 -12.44 7.71
C LYS A 11 3.90 -13.69 8.57
N ALA A 12 4.15 -13.62 9.87
CA ALA A 12 3.95 -14.74 10.79
C ALA A 12 2.48 -15.20 10.82
N VAL A 13 1.51 -14.28 10.81
CA VAL A 13 0.08 -14.63 10.77
C VAL A 13 -0.27 -15.32 9.45
N LYS A 14 0.25 -14.88 8.31
CA LYS A 14 -0.10 -15.47 7.00
C LYS A 14 0.68 -16.75 6.66
N GLU A 15 1.83 -16.98 7.27
CA GLU A 15 2.63 -18.21 7.13
C GLU A 15 2.02 -19.41 7.87
N ASN A 16 1.25 -19.18 8.93
CA ASN A 16 0.55 -20.24 9.62
C ASN A 16 -0.71 -20.67 8.86
N ASP A 17 -0.96 -21.97 8.72
CA ASP A 17 -2.15 -22.52 8.03
C ASP A 17 -3.47 -22.33 8.81
N CYS A 18 -3.40 -22.16 10.14
CA CYS A 18 -4.57 -22.04 11.02
C CYS A 18 -5.38 -20.73 10.87
N PRO A 19 -4.78 -19.54 10.68
CA PRO A 19 -5.54 -18.28 10.54
C PRO A 19 -5.98 -17.92 9.11
N ARG A 20 -6.07 -18.86 8.15
CA ARG A 20 -6.54 -18.55 6.77
C ARG A 20 -7.90 -17.83 6.70
N SER A 21 -8.69 -17.87 7.77
CA SER A 21 -9.99 -17.18 7.86
C SER A 21 -9.94 -15.77 8.48
N ILE A 22 -8.81 -15.31 9.02
CA ILE A 22 -8.75 -14.02 9.73
C ILE A 22 -8.32 -12.91 8.76
N PRO A 23 -9.20 -11.92 8.46
CA PRO A 23 -8.82 -10.76 7.67
C PRO A 23 -7.83 -9.90 8.45
N VAL A 24 -6.67 -9.61 7.85
CA VAL A 24 -5.63 -8.77 8.45
C VAL A 24 -5.54 -7.47 7.68
N VAL A 25 -5.76 -6.35 8.36
CA VAL A 25 -5.66 -5.00 7.82
C VAL A 25 -4.51 -4.27 8.50
N ILE A 26 -3.68 -3.58 7.73
CA ILE A 26 -2.53 -2.83 8.25
C ILE A 26 -2.88 -1.35 8.40
N MET A 27 -2.39 -0.72 9.48
CA MET A 27 -2.54 0.71 9.70
C MET A 27 -1.19 1.33 10.07
N SER A 28 -0.77 2.36 9.34
CA SER A 28 0.52 3.03 9.53
C SER A 28 0.36 4.54 9.59
N SER A 29 1.25 5.23 10.31
CA SER A 29 1.36 6.69 10.23
C SER A 29 2.21 7.14 9.03
N GLU A 30 3.01 6.23 8.48
CA GLU A 30 3.87 6.49 7.32
C GLU A 30 3.18 6.15 6.01
N ASN A 31 3.30 7.04 5.04
CA ASN A 31 2.81 6.88 3.67
C ASN A 31 3.95 6.48 2.71
N ASP A 32 4.45 5.26 2.88
CA ASP A 32 5.44 4.68 1.97
C ASP A 32 4.78 3.69 0.97
N PRO A 33 4.73 4.01 -0.33
CA PRO A 33 4.19 3.11 -1.36
C PRO A 33 4.87 1.74 -1.42
N GLN A 34 6.17 1.65 -1.12
CA GLN A 34 6.90 0.38 -1.10
C GLN A 34 6.41 -0.50 0.06
N ARG A 35 6.20 0.09 1.25
CA ARG A 35 5.64 -0.60 2.41
C ARG A 35 4.20 -1.07 2.17
N ILE A 36 3.36 -0.23 1.57
CA ILE A 36 1.98 -0.58 1.22
C ILE A 36 1.97 -1.80 0.28
N LYS A 37 2.74 -1.75 -0.82
CA LYS A 37 2.85 -2.85 -1.78
C LYS A 37 3.32 -4.15 -1.13
N ARG A 38 4.34 -4.08 -0.27
CA ARG A 38 4.88 -5.25 0.45
C ARG A 38 3.84 -5.89 1.36
N CYS A 39 3.09 -5.10 2.12
CA CYS A 39 2.05 -5.62 3.01
C CYS A 39 0.92 -6.31 2.23
N LEU A 40 0.45 -5.67 1.15
CA LEU A 40 -0.59 -6.25 0.30
C LEU A 40 -0.12 -7.54 -0.39
N ALA A 41 1.14 -7.60 -0.84
CA ALA A 41 1.70 -8.79 -1.47
C ALA A 41 1.82 -9.99 -0.52
N VAL A 42 2.04 -9.75 0.78
CA VAL A 42 2.08 -10.81 1.82
C VAL A 42 0.67 -11.32 2.17
N GLY A 43 -0.38 -10.59 1.78
CA GLY A 43 -1.78 -11.00 1.98
C GLY A 43 -2.52 -10.18 3.03
N ALA A 44 -2.10 -8.95 3.31
CA ALA A 44 -2.98 -7.99 3.97
C ALA A 44 -4.18 -7.66 3.07
N GLU A 45 -5.37 -7.55 3.67
CA GLU A 45 -6.61 -7.21 2.96
C GLU A 45 -6.63 -5.74 2.53
N ASP A 46 -6.12 -4.85 3.39
CA ASP A 46 -6.11 -3.42 3.14
C ASP A 46 -5.01 -2.72 3.95
N PHE A 47 -4.72 -1.47 3.58
CA PHE A 47 -3.75 -0.61 4.25
C PHE A 47 -4.33 0.78 4.46
N PHE A 48 -4.38 1.23 5.72
CA PHE A 48 -4.88 2.56 6.08
C PHE A 48 -3.78 3.45 6.65
N LEU A 49 -3.90 4.75 6.37
CA LEU A 49 -3.09 5.77 7.00
C LEU A 49 -3.77 6.29 8.27
N LYS A 50 -2.97 6.47 9.31
CA LYS A 50 -3.39 7.14 10.54
C LYS A 50 -3.23 8.66 10.37
N PRO A 51 -4.13 9.47 10.92
CA PRO A 51 -5.36 9.09 11.63
C PRO A 51 -6.45 8.61 10.66
N LEU A 52 -7.24 7.63 11.09
CA LEU A 52 -8.38 7.12 10.32
C LEU A 52 -9.47 8.20 10.19
N LYS A 53 -10.10 8.26 9.02
CA LYS A 53 -11.25 9.12 8.75
C LYS A 53 -12.55 8.36 8.98
N ALA A 54 -13.65 9.09 9.14
CA ALA A 54 -14.98 8.48 9.30
C ALA A 54 -15.35 7.54 8.12
N GLN A 55 -14.87 7.82 6.91
CA GLN A 55 -15.06 6.96 5.73
C GLN A 55 -14.35 5.61 5.86
N ASP A 56 -13.22 5.56 6.56
CA ASP A 56 -12.44 4.33 6.75
C ASP A 56 -13.18 3.36 7.69
N ALA A 57 -13.92 3.89 8.68
CA ALA A 57 -14.72 3.08 9.59
C ALA A 57 -15.79 2.26 8.85
N GLN A 58 -16.38 2.80 7.78
CA GLN A 58 -17.36 2.07 6.98
C GLN A 58 -16.71 0.88 6.24
N LYS A 59 -15.48 1.04 5.74
CA LYS A 59 -14.72 -0.05 5.13
C LYS A 59 -14.34 -1.11 6.16
N LEU A 60 -13.90 -0.69 7.36
CA LEU A 60 -13.53 -1.61 8.42
C LEU A 60 -14.67 -2.55 8.86
N LYS A 61 -15.92 -2.06 8.86
CA LYS A 61 -17.11 -2.87 9.18
C LYS A 61 -17.28 -4.08 8.25
N GLN A 62 -16.82 -3.97 6.99
CA GLN A 62 -16.91 -5.06 6.00
C GLN A 62 -16.01 -6.25 6.39
N TYR A 63 -14.92 -5.99 7.11
CA TYR A 63 -14.01 -7.04 7.58
C TYR A 63 -14.41 -7.63 8.93
N ALA A 64 -15.27 -6.96 9.70
CA ALA A 64 -15.68 -7.37 11.06
C ALA A 64 -16.90 -8.30 11.07
N THR A 65 -17.71 -8.30 10.01
CA THR A 65 -18.87 -9.18 9.91
C THR A 65 -18.40 -10.57 9.44
N LEU A 66 -18.44 -11.56 10.33
CA LEU A 66 -17.94 -12.94 10.13
C LEU A 66 -18.70 -13.78 9.08
N THR A 67 -19.35 -13.14 8.11
CA THR A 67 -20.05 -13.75 6.99
C THR A 67 -19.41 -13.26 5.69
N GLY A 68 -18.74 -14.17 4.96
CA GLY A 68 -18.01 -13.89 3.71
C GLY A 68 -18.84 -13.22 2.61
N PRO A 69 -18.24 -12.79 1.47
CA PRO A 69 -17.18 -13.49 0.74
C PRO A 69 -15.87 -12.69 0.63
N THR A 70 -14.75 -13.42 0.52
CA THR A 70 -13.46 -12.86 0.11
C THR A 70 -13.58 -12.25 -1.30
N PRO A 71 -13.35 -10.94 -1.50
CA PRO A 71 -13.05 -10.42 -2.82
C PRO A 71 -11.60 -10.78 -3.14
N LYS A 72 -11.35 -12.01 -3.61
CA LYS A 72 -10.11 -12.29 -4.34
C LYS A 72 -10.11 -11.46 -5.62
N ALA A 73 -8.96 -10.84 -5.87
CA ALA A 73 -8.55 -10.18 -7.10
C ALA A 73 -9.08 -8.76 -7.35
N GLY A 74 -8.22 -7.78 -7.08
CA GLY A 74 -7.92 -6.75 -8.06
C GLY A 74 -8.94 -5.63 -8.21
N THR A 75 -9.44 -5.06 -7.10
CA THR A 75 -10.12 -3.78 -7.23
C THR A 75 -9.06 -2.68 -7.40
N LYS A 76 -8.84 -2.28 -8.66
CA LYS A 76 -8.28 -0.98 -9.03
C LYS A 76 -9.18 0.14 -8.52
N ARG A 77 -9.25 0.34 -7.20
CA ARG A 77 -9.77 1.59 -6.65
C ARG A 77 -8.57 2.50 -6.56
N LYS A 78 -8.51 3.43 -7.52
CA LYS A 78 -7.79 4.69 -7.44
C LYS A 78 -7.77 5.17 -5.98
N LEU A 79 -6.72 4.85 -5.24
CA LEU A 79 -6.21 5.85 -4.33
C LEU A 79 -5.68 6.92 -5.27
N LEU A 80 -6.30 8.08 -5.16
CA LEU A 80 -5.89 9.35 -5.73
C LEU A 80 -4.38 9.52 -5.55
N VAL A 81 -3.61 9.01 -6.52
CA VAL A 81 -2.24 9.41 -6.85
C VAL A 81 -2.38 10.43 -7.97
N ASP A 82 -3.19 11.45 -7.74
CA ASP A 82 -3.31 12.63 -8.59
C ASP A 82 -3.03 13.82 -7.66
N MET A 83 -1.75 14.01 -7.27
CA MET A 83 -1.15 15.25 -6.73
C MET A 83 0.29 15.04 -6.19
N ILE A 84 1.18 14.36 -6.93
CA ILE A 84 2.64 14.47 -6.67
C ILE A 84 3.44 14.63 -7.97
N THR A 85 2.83 15.24 -8.98
CA THR A 85 3.60 15.83 -10.09
C THR A 85 3.22 17.28 -10.19
N ASP A 86 3.62 18.06 -9.19
CA ASP A 86 3.99 19.44 -9.47
C ASP A 86 5.26 19.82 -8.73
N THR A 87 6.08 20.54 -9.51
CA THR A 87 7.22 21.37 -9.18
C THR A 87 8.60 20.77 -8.82
N LYS A 88 9.52 21.08 -9.76
CA LYS A 88 10.97 21.31 -9.63
C LYS A 88 11.88 20.08 -9.66
N ASP A 89 12.52 19.88 -10.82
CA ASP A 89 13.98 20.04 -10.81
C ASP A 89 14.46 20.78 -12.07
N SER A 90 15.25 21.81 -11.78
CA SER A 90 15.90 22.70 -12.71
C SER A 90 17.30 22.15 -13.00
N ALA A 91 17.81 22.46 -14.19
CA ALA A 91 19.21 22.35 -14.60
C ALA A 91 19.69 21.00 -15.16
N ARG A 92 19.97 20.98 -16.47
CA ARG A 92 21.33 21.21 -17.03
C ARG A 92 21.36 20.95 -18.54
N ARG A 93 21.38 22.04 -19.34
CA ARG A 93 22.27 22.08 -20.53
C ARG A 93 23.71 22.27 -19.98
N PRO A 94 24.82 21.87 -20.65
CA PRO A 94 25.01 21.80 -22.10
C PRO A 94 25.85 20.59 -22.59
N ARG A 95 26.00 20.39 -23.91
CA ARG A 95 27.27 20.58 -24.67
C ARG A 95 27.10 20.16 -26.15
N LEU A 96 27.72 20.97 -27.00
CA LEU A 96 27.84 20.82 -28.45
C LEU A 96 28.63 19.57 -28.86
N ALA A 97 28.30 18.98 -30.02
CA ALA A 97 29.19 18.68 -31.15
C ALA A 97 28.62 17.52 -31.99
N GLY A 98 28.59 17.69 -33.32
CA GLY A 98 28.36 16.56 -34.24
C GLY A 98 27.66 16.94 -35.54
N VAL A 99 28.35 17.68 -36.41
CA VAL A 99 28.06 17.77 -37.85
C VAL A 99 28.33 16.39 -38.47
N ALA A 100 27.41 15.86 -39.28
CA ALA A 100 27.73 14.91 -40.34
C ALA A 100 26.62 14.89 -41.41
N VAL A 101 27.08 15.16 -42.63
CA VAL A 101 26.38 15.10 -43.92
C VAL A 101 26.29 13.65 -44.38
N GLY A 102 25.22 13.30 -45.10
CA GLY A 102 25.08 12.06 -45.86
C GLY A 102 23.84 12.11 -46.73
#